data_AF-A0A935S171-F1
#
_entry.id   AF-A0A935S171-F1
#
_cell.length_a   1.000
_cell.length_b   1.000
_cell.length_c   1.000
_cell.angle_alpha   90.00
_cell.angle_beta   90.00
_cell.angle_gamma   90.00
#
_symmetry.space_group_name_H-M   'P 1'
#
loop_
_entity.id
_entity.type
_entity.pdbx_description
1 polymer ?
#
loop_
_entity_poly.entity_id
_entity_poly.type
_entity_poly.pdbx_seq_one_letter_code
_entity_poly.pdbx_strand_id
1 'polypeptide(L)'
;MFTEKIILDKTITHVYSAKTQINFNQNPGPYTAYLYKATDPSFEVMVSPQIPINTGARSITVDFEKLKLPKETYVLIVYNNLGANYVWIQEE
;
A
#
# COMPACT_ATOMS: atom_id res chain seq x y z
N MET A 1 17.45 -8.21 3.46
CA MET A 1 16.08 -7.74 3.27
C MET A 1 16.07 -6.81 2.07
N PHE A 2 15.37 -7.20 1.00
CA PHE A 2 15.22 -6.36 -0.19
C PHE A 2 14.02 -5.43 0.05
N THR A 3 14.24 -4.12 -0.08
CA THR A 3 13.17 -3.12 0.00
C THR A 3 12.74 -2.80 -1.42
N GLU A 4 11.55 -3.23 -1.81
CA GLU A 4 11.01 -2.88 -3.12
C GLU A 4 10.52 -1.42 -3.09
N LYS A 5 10.95 -0.65 -4.11
CA LYS A 5 10.63 0.77 -4.27
C LYS A 5 9.61 0.92 -5.40
N ILE A 6 8.37 1.21 -5.03
CA ILE A 6 7.31 1.47 -5.99
C ILE A 6 7.18 2.97 -6.22
N ILE A 7 6.94 3.35 -7.48
CA ILE A 7 6.56 4.70 -7.87
C ILE A 7 5.08 4.66 -8.24
N LEU A 8 4.25 5.46 -7.57
CA LEU A 8 2.82 5.54 -7.86
C LEU A 8 2.59 6.35 -9.14
N ASP A 9 2.53 5.68 -10.29
CA ASP A 9 2.36 6.27 -11.62
C ASP A 9 1.11 5.78 -12.37
N LYS A 10 0.10 5.29 -11.62
CA LYS A 10 -1.13 4.66 -12.11
C LYS A 10 -0.95 3.26 -12.75
N THR A 11 0.26 2.70 -12.77
CA THR A 11 0.45 1.29 -13.15
C THR A 11 0.19 0.36 -11.96
N ILE A 12 -0.43 -0.78 -12.24
CA ILE A 12 -0.66 -1.83 -11.24
C ILE A 12 0.70 -2.42 -10.86
N THR A 13 1.20 -2.07 -9.69
CA THR A 13 2.47 -2.64 -9.20
C THR A 13 2.18 -3.90 -8.40
N HIS A 14 2.84 -5.00 -8.75
CA HIS A 14 2.85 -6.25 -7.99
C HIS A 14 4.16 -6.32 -7.21
N VAL A 15 4.08 -6.53 -5.90
CA VAL A 15 5.24 -6.65 -5.01
C VAL A 15 5.22 -8.00 -4.31
N TYR A 16 6.38 -8.65 -4.26
CA TYR A 16 6.59 -9.95 -3.61
C TYR A 16 7.52 -9.78 -2.40
N SER A 17 7.03 -9.10 -1.35
CA SER A 17 7.87 -8.80 -0.17
C SER A 17 7.06 -8.62 1.11
N ALA A 18 7.56 -9.21 2.21
CA ALA A 18 7.08 -8.98 3.58
C ALA A 18 7.25 -7.52 4.06
N LYS A 19 8.03 -6.71 3.33
CA LYS A 19 8.21 -5.29 3.60
C LYS A 19 8.35 -4.49 2.31
N THR A 20 7.43 -3.55 2.13
CA THR A 20 7.28 -2.79 0.88
C THR A 20 7.32 -1.29 1.16
N GLN A 21 8.17 -0.54 0.44
CA GLN A 21 8.21 0.91 0.54
C GLN A 21 7.66 1.54 -0.75
N ILE A 22 6.59 2.30 -0.60
CA ILE A 22 5.87 2.92 -1.72
C ILE A 22 6.17 4.40 -1.69
N ASN A 23 6.70 4.93 -2.79
CA ASN A 23 7.06 6.34 -2.91
C ASN A 23 5.98 7.11 -3.67
N PHE A 24 5.63 8.26 -3.12
CA PHE A 24 4.67 9.20 -3.68
C PHE A 24 5.36 10.06 -4.74
N ASN A 25 4.95 9.93 -6.00
CA ASN A 25 5.48 10.78 -7.06
C ASN A 25 4.83 12.18 -6.99
N GLN A 26 5.62 13.12 -6.48
CA GLN A 26 5.56 14.56 -6.73
C GLN A 26 4.38 15.39 -6.19
N ASN A 27 3.27 14.81 -5.72
CA ASN A 27 2.19 15.60 -5.14
C ASN A 27 2.18 15.54 -3.60
N PRO A 28 2.74 16.53 -2.88
CA PRO A 28 2.57 16.59 -1.44
C PRO A 28 1.10 16.91 -1.12
N GLY A 29 0.28 15.88 -0.96
CA GLY A 29 -1.10 15.97 -0.49
C GLY A 29 -1.28 15.12 0.76
N PRO A 30 -2.38 15.30 1.51
CA PRO A 30 -2.75 14.32 2.50
C PRO A 30 -3.02 13.00 1.76
N TYR A 31 -2.24 11.99 2.10
CA TYR A 31 -2.45 10.65 1.61
C TYR A 31 -3.16 9.85 2.70
N THR A 32 -4.11 9.01 2.28
CA THR A 32 -4.75 8.04 3.17
C THR A 32 -4.56 6.68 2.54
N ALA A 33 -4.03 5.71 3.28
CA ALA A 33 -3.81 4.37 2.76
C ALA A 33 -4.57 3.33 3.57
N TYR A 34 -5.18 2.38 2.87
CA TYR A 34 -5.92 1.27 3.45
C TYR A 34 -5.42 -0.03 2.82
N LEU A 35 -5.39 -1.09 3.62
CA LEU A 35 -4.97 -2.41 3.16
C LEU A 35 -6.16 -3.36 3.20
N TYR A 36 -6.41 -4.02 2.07
CA TYR A 36 -7.51 -4.94 1.86
C TYR A 36 -6.99 -6.31 1.50
N LYS A 37 -7.78 -7.35 1.80
CA LYS A 37 -7.48 -8.70 1.33
C LYS A 37 -7.86 -8.82 -0.14
N ALA A 38 -6.94 -9.27 -0.98
CA ALA A 38 -7.12 -9.31 -2.43
C ALA A 38 -8.14 -10.35 -2.92
N THR A 39 -8.49 -11.34 -2.08
CA THR A 39 -9.52 -12.35 -2.39
C THR A 39 -10.93 -11.77 -2.40
N ASP A 40 -11.09 -10.52 -1.97
CA ASP A 40 -12.36 -9.82 -1.99
C ASP A 40 -12.47 -8.99 -3.27
N PRO A 41 -13.31 -9.38 -4.25
CA PRO A 41 -13.45 -8.66 -5.51
C PRO A 41 -14.04 -7.26 -5.34
N SER A 42 -14.68 -6.96 -4.21
CA SER A 42 -15.17 -5.61 -3.89
C SER A 42 -14.26 -4.84 -2.94
N PHE A 43 -13.16 -5.42 -2.47
CA PHE A 43 -12.28 -4.84 -1.45
C PHE A 43 -13.06 -4.33 -0.23
N GLU A 44 -14.11 -5.04 0.20
CA GLU A 44 -14.94 -4.66 1.35
C GLU A 44 -14.26 -5.01 2.68
N VAL A 45 -13.43 -6.06 2.70
CA VAL A 45 -12.71 -6.49 3.91
C VAL A 45 -11.39 -5.71 4.07
N MET A 46 -11.47 -4.62 4.82
CA MET A 46 -10.31 -3.87 5.30
C MET A 46 -9.59 -4.68 6.40
N VAL A 47 -8.32 -5.01 6.18
CA VAL A 47 -7.51 -5.80 7.13
C VAL A 47 -6.64 -4.94 8.04
N SER A 48 -6.36 -3.69 7.65
CA SER A 48 -5.72 -2.70 8.52
C SER A 48 -6.47 -1.39 8.43
N PRO A 49 -6.86 -0.77 9.57
CA PRO A 49 -7.31 0.62 9.56
C PRO A 49 -6.22 1.53 9.03
N GLN A 50 -6.65 2.69 8.54
CA GLN A 50 -5.86 3.78 7.97
C GLN A 50 -4.38 3.77 8.37
N ILE A 51 -3.50 3.53 7.39
CA ILE A 51 -2.07 3.65 7.61
C ILE A 51 -1.74 5.15 7.66
N PRO A 52 -1.19 5.66 8.78
CA PRO A 52 -0.95 7.09 8.94
C PRO A 52 0.15 7.55 7.99
N ILE A 53 -0.14 8.58 7.21
CA ILE A 53 0.82 9.24 6.32
C ILE A 53 0.93 10.69 6.77
N ASN A 54 2.09 11.05 7.32
CA ASN A 54 2.35 12.41 7.78
C ASN A 54 2.36 13.40 6.61
N THR A 55 1.91 14.64 6.84
CA THR A 55 2.00 15.72 5.86
C THR A 55 3.44 15.90 5.39
N GLY A 56 3.64 15.93 4.06
CA GLY A 56 4.98 16.04 3.46
C GLY A 56 5.77 14.73 3.36
N ALA A 57 5.20 13.60 3.83
CA ALA A 57 5.79 12.29 3.59
C ALA A 57 5.91 12.04 2.08
N ARG A 58 7.05 11.47 1.67
CA ARG A 58 7.34 11.06 0.30
C ARG A 58 7.21 9.56 0.08
N SER A 59 6.96 8.81 1.15
CA SER A 59 6.75 7.38 1.09
C SER A 59 5.93 6.87 2.26
N ILE A 60 5.33 5.70 2.07
CA ILE A 60 4.74 4.85 3.09
C ILE A 60 5.44 3.50 3.07
N THR A 61 5.60 2.89 4.25
CA THR A 61 6.13 1.53 4.37
C THR A 61 5.03 0.62 4.91
N VAL A 62 4.74 -0.45 4.18
CA VAL A 62 3.90 -1.56 4.64
C VAL A 62 4.83 -2.67 5.11
N ASP A 63 4.61 -3.13 6.34
CA ASP A 63 5.45 -4.12 7.02
C ASP A 63 4.50 -5.19 7.58
N PHE A 64 4.41 -6.33 6.89
CA PHE A 64 3.39 -7.36 7.14
C PHE A 64 3.60 -8.03 8.50
N GLU A 65 4.86 -8.24 8.90
CA GLU A 65 5.23 -8.74 10.22
C GLU A 65 4.70 -7.82 11.33
N LYS A 66 4.85 -6.50 11.17
CA LYS A 66 4.32 -5.52 12.15
C LYS A 66 2.80 -5.48 12.19
N LEU A 67 2.16 -5.65 11.03
CA LEU A 67 0.70 -5.69 10.91
C LEU A 67 0.10 -7.03 11.37
N LYS A 68 0.93 -8.04 11.64
CA LYS A 68 0.53 -9.41 12.03
C LYS A 68 -0.47 -10.03 11.04
N LEU A 69 -0.27 -9.75 9.76
CA LEU A 69 -1.10 -10.29 8.69
C LEU A 69 -0.58 -11.68 8.27
N PRO A 70 -1.46 -12.63 7.92
CA PRO A 70 -1.04 -13.91 7.37
C PRO A 70 -0.45 -13.74 5.95
N LYS A 71 0.32 -14.74 5.51
CA LYS A 71 0.87 -14.79 4.15
C LYS A 71 -0.24 -14.99 3.12
N GLU A 72 -0.71 -13.90 2.55
CA GLU A 72 -1.77 -13.87 1.54
C GLU A 72 -1.50 -12.73 0.54
N THR A 73 -2.41 -12.57 -0.43
CA THR A 73 -2.38 -11.42 -1.33
C THR A 73 -3.23 -10.28 -0.76
N TYR A 74 -2.66 -9.08 -0.78
CA TYR A 74 -3.28 -7.86 -0.28
C TYR A 74 -3.24 -6.77 -1.33
N VAL A 75 -4.16 -5.82 -1.23
CA VAL A 75 -4.17 -4.62 -2.04
C VAL A 75 -4.10 -3.41 -1.12
N LEU A 76 -3.02 -2.65 -1.27
CA LEU A 76 -2.92 -1.33 -0.67
C LEU A 76 -3.57 -0.32 -1.61
N ILE A 77 -4.59 0.37 -1.12
CA ILE A 77 -5.22 1.47 -1.83
C ILE A 77 -4.76 2.77 -1.18
N VAL A 78 -4.09 3.61 -1.96
CA VAL A 78 -3.61 4.93 -1.55
C VAL A 78 -4.48 6.00 -2.20
N TYR A 79 -5.25 6.70 -1.39
CA TYR A 79 -6.07 7.84 -1.78
C TYR A 79 -5.30 9.14 -1.63
N ASN A 80 -5.44 10.03 -2.62
CA ASN A 80 -5.05 11.42 -2.54
C ASN A 80 -6.09 12.31 -3.24
N ASN A 81 -5.80 13.61 -3.35
CA ASN A 81 -6.63 14.58 -4.05
C ASN A 81 -6.78 14.34 -5.57
N LEU A 82 -5.98 13.45 -6.17
CA LEU A 82 -6.05 13.08 -7.59
C LEU A 82 -6.81 11.76 -7.84
N GLY A 83 -7.14 11.00 -6.79
CA GLY A 83 -7.84 9.72 -6.89
C GLY A 83 -7.18 8.62 -6.06
N ALA A 84 -7.45 7.37 -6.46
CA ALA A 84 -6.92 6.17 -5.81
C ALA A 84 -5.79 5.54 -6.64
N ASN A 85 -4.75 5.05 -5.97
CA ASN A 85 -3.71 4.22 -6.55
C ASN A 85 -3.74 2.84 -5.88
N TYR A 86 -3.52 1.81 -6.67
CA TYR A 86 -3.61 0.41 -6.24
C TYR A 86 -2.25 -0.25 -6.31
N VAL A 87 -1.82 -0.84 -5.20
CA VAL A 87 -0.59 -1.61 -5.11
C VAL A 87 -0.94 -3.00 -4.63
N TRP A 88 -0.66 -4.00 -5.46
CA TRP A 88 -0.87 -5.41 -5.11
C TRP A 88 0.38 -5.91 -4.43
N ILE A 89 0.22 -6.42 -3.22
CA ILE A 89 1.32 -6.94 -2.41
C ILE A 89 1.01 -8.38 -2.09
N GLN A 90 1.82 -9.29 -2.59
CA GLN A 90 1.80 -10.70 -2.27
C GLN A 90 2.95 -10.98 -1.31
N GLU A 91 2.64 -11.55 -0.15
CA GLU A 91 3.66 -12.04 0.76
C GLU A 91 4.01 -13.48 0.38
N GLU A 92 5.27 -13.73 -0.05
CA GLU A 92 5.82 -15.10 -0.25
C GLU A 92 6.32 -15.72 1.07
#